data_AF-A0A3M1C5V9-F1
#
_entry.id   AF-A0A3M1C5V9-F1
#
_cell.length_a   1.000
_cell.length_b   1.000
_cell.length_c   1.000
_cell.angle_alpha   90.00
_cell.angle_beta   90.00
_cell.angle_gamma   90.00
#
_symmetry.space_group_name_H-M   'P 1'
#
loop_
_entity.id
_entity.type
_entity.pdbx_description
1 polymer ?
#
loop_
_entity_poly.entity_id
_entity_poly.type
_entity_poly.pdbx_seq_one_letter_code
_entity_poly.pdbx_strand_id
1 'polypeptide(L)'
;MNKVITLNILKLILFISYYSFAQSTYTFNYTGNIQTWTVPAGVCEIKIKAWGAGGGGGGTDSYSPGNGGNGGYAEGTFTVNPGDNLSIYVGQGGLPGVPCASNGAGGLGGWG
;
A
#
# COMPACT_ATOMS: atom_id res chain seq x y z
N MET A 1 -9.84 43.58 -25.93
CA MET A 1 -8.50 43.03 -25.64
C MET A 1 -8.39 42.45 -24.22
N ASN A 2 -8.99 43.10 -23.22
CA ASN A 2 -8.77 42.76 -21.81
C ASN A 2 -9.38 41.42 -21.37
N LYS A 3 -10.59 41.07 -21.85
CA LYS A 3 -11.29 39.82 -21.47
C LYS A 3 -10.54 38.53 -21.84
N VAL A 4 -9.81 38.52 -22.97
CA VAL A 4 -9.04 37.33 -23.41
C VAL A 4 -7.83 37.11 -22.50
N ILE A 5 -7.19 38.19 -22.08
CA ILE A 5 -6.04 38.15 -21.15
C ILE A 5 -6.51 37.68 -19.76
N THR A 6 -7.65 38.17 -19.27
CA THR A 6 -8.21 37.73 -17.98
C THR A 6 -8.61 36.26 -18.00
N LEU A 7 -9.18 35.77 -19.12
CA LEU A 7 -9.58 34.37 -19.26
C LEU A 7 -8.37 33.42 -19.32
N ASN A 8 -7.27 33.85 -19.95
CA ASN A 8 -6.04 33.07 -20.01
C ASN A 8 -5.30 33.05 -18.66
N ILE A 9 -5.32 34.14 -17.90
CA ILE A 9 -4.78 34.18 -16.53
C ILE A 9 -5.59 33.27 -15.60
N LEU A 10 -6.92 33.26 -15.73
CA LEU A 10 -7.77 32.37 -14.93
C LEU A 10 -7.51 30.89 -15.24
N LYS A 11 -7.34 30.53 -16.53
CA LYS A 11 -6.94 29.18 -16.94
C LYS A 11 -5.56 28.79 -16.39
N LEU A 12 -4.62 29.73 -16.36
CA LEU A 12 -3.28 29.50 -15.82
C LEU A 12 -3.29 29.31 -14.30
N ILE A 13 -4.11 30.05 -13.55
CA ILE A 13 -4.29 29.88 -12.10
C ILE A 13 -4.97 28.54 -11.78
N LEU A 14 -5.98 28.14 -12.55
CA LEU A 14 -6.62 26.82 -12.47
C LEU A 14 -5.65 25.67 -12.81
N PHE A 15 -4.72 25.90 -13.74
CA PHE A 15 -3.65 24.96 -14.05
C PHE A 15 -2.67 24.86 -12.88
N ILE A 16 -2.12 25.97 -12.40
CA ILE A 16 -1.13 26.02 -11.30
C ILE A 16 -1.68 25.42 -9.99
N SER A 17 -2.94 25.68 -9.66
CA SER A 17 -3.58 25.08 -8.47
C SER A 17 -3.77 23.57 -8.59
N TYR A 18 -3.87 23.03 -9.82
CA TYR A 18 -3.84 21.58 -10.08
C TYR A 18 -2.45 20.96 -9.88
N TYR A 19 -1.37 21.74 -10.02
CA TYR A 19 0.03 21.30 -9.86
C TYR A 19 0.60 21.56 -8.45
N SER A 20 -0.24 21.62 -7.42
CA SER A 20 0.21 21.78 -6.03
C SER A 20 1.07 20.58 -5.59
N PHE A 21 2.40 20.73 -5.56
CA PHE A 21 3.33 19.68 -5.13
C PHE A 21 3.40 19.62 -3.60
N ALA A 22 2.35 19.09 -2.97
CA ALA A 22 2.42 18.58 -1.61
C ALA A 22 2.78 17.10 -1.66
N GLN A 23 3.67 16.63 -0.76
CA GLN A 23 3.96 15.20 -0.62
C GLN A 23 2.65 14.48 -0.27
N SER A 24 2.04 13.84 -1.26
CA SER A 24 0.80 13.08 -1.09
C SER A 24 1.15 11.68 -0.57
N THR A 25 0.49 11.25 0.49
CA THR A 25 0.69 9.91 1.07
C THR A 25 -0.51 9.04 0.74
N TYR A 26 -0.25 7.84 0.22
CA TYR A 26 -1.25 6.82 -0.07
C TYR A 26 -0.94 5.57 0.75
N THR A 27 -1.95 5.02 1.43
CA THR A 27 -1.82 3.80 2.22
C THR A 27 -2.73 2.73 1.64
N PHE A 28 -2.15 1.57 1.34
CA PHE A 28 -2.88 0.41 0.82
C PHE A 28 -2.82 -0.70 1.87
N ASN A 29 -4.00 -1.10 2.36
CA ASN A 29 -4.15 -2.23 3.29
C ASN A 29 -4.58 -3.48 2.55
N TYR A 30 -4.49 -4.64 3.19
CA TYR A 30 -4.96 -5.89 2.60
C TYR A 30 -6.47 -5.83 2.33
N THR A 31 -6.87 -6.12 1.09
CA THR A 31 -8.28 -6.17 0.66
C THR A 31 -8.69 -7.54 0.12
N GLY A 32 -7.76 -8.50 0.04
CA GLY A 32 -7.96 -9.77 -0.67
C GLY A 32 -7.83 -9.70 -2.19
N ASN A 33 -7.66 -8.51 -2.77
CA ASN A 33 -7.50 -8.31 -4.20
C ASN A 33 -6.34 -7.37 -4.52
N ILE A 34 -5.86 -7.42 -5.77
CA ILE A 34 -4.86 -6.49 -6.29
C ILE A 34 -5.48 -5.08 -6.31
N GLN A 35 -4.75 -4.11 -5.77
CA GLN A 35 -5.11 -2.69 -5.84
C GLN A 35 -4.29 -2.01 -6.93
N THR A 36 -4.79 -0.92 -7.49
CA THR A 36 -4.10 -0.17 -8.54
C THR A 36 -3.99 1.30 -8.17
N TRP A 37 -2.86 1.92 -8.51
CA TRP A 37 -2.64 3.35 -8.32
C TRP A 37 -1.93 3.94 -9.52
N THR A 38 -2.48 5.04 -10.03
CA THR A 38 -1.88 5.80 -11.13
C THR A 38 -1.02 6.92 -10.59
N VAL A 39 0.21 7.02 -11.08
CA VAL A 39 1.12 8.11 -10.75
C VAL A 39 0.51 9.45 -11.21
N PRO A 40 0.31 10.44 -10.31
CA PRO A 40 -0.25 11.72 -10.67
C PRO A 40 0.61 12.50 -11.67
N ALA A 41 -0.03 13.43 -12.39
CA ALA A 41 0.67 14.34 -13.29
C ALA A 41 1.79 15.10 -12.54
N GLY A 42 2.98 15.18 -13.15
CA GLY A 42 4.12 15.92 -12.59
C GLY A 42 4.91 15.20 -11.48
N VAL A 43 4.56 13.96 -11.13
CA VAL A 43 5.33 13.13 -10.20
C VAL A 43 6.31 12.25 -10.98
N CYS A 44 7.60 12.45 -10.73
CA CYS A 44 8.68 11.68 -11.36
C CYS A 44 9.46 10.80 -10.37
N GLU A 45 9.15 10.90 -9.08
CA GLU A 45 9.80 10.15 -8.01
C GLU A 45 8.77 9.82 -6.92
N ILE A 46 8.81 8.59 -6.41
CA ILE A 46 8.00 8.15 -5.28
C ILE A 46 8.85 7.47 -4.23
N LYS A 47 8.50 7.64 -2.95
CA LYS A 47 9.05 6.85 -1.85
C LYS A 47 8.03 5.79 -1.45
N ILE A 48 8.43 4.52 -1.52
CA ILE A 48 7.62 3.38 -1.11
C ILE A 48 8.11 2.90 0.25
N LYS A 49 7.16 2.66 1.15
CA LYS A 49 7.38 1.96 2.43
C LYS A 49 6.46 0.74 2.44
N ALA A 50 7.05 -0.43 2.64
CA ALA A 50 6.35 -1.70 2.63
C ALA A 50 6.53 -2.41 3.97
N TRP A 51 5.42 -2.94 4.49
CA TRP A 51 5.41 -3.82 5.65
C TRP A 51 4.90 -5.19 5.19
N GLY A 52 5.73 -6.22 5.36
CA GLY A 52 5.38 -7.60 5.06
C GLY A 52 4.24 -8.09 5.96
N ALA A 53 3.51 -9.09 5.49
CA ALA A 53 2.47 -9.71 6.28
C ALA A 53 3.08 -10.42 7.52
N GLY A 54 2.39 -10.35 8.66
CA GLY A 54 2.73 -11.16 9.83
C GLY A 54 2.42 -12.64 9.60
N GLY A 55 3.14 -13.53 10.28
CA GLY A 55 2.85 -14.96 10.35
C GLY A 55 1.62 -15.29 11.19
N GLY A 56 1.10 -16.50 11.01
CA GLY A 56 -0.05 -17.01 11.76
C GLY A 56 0.34 -17.44 13.17
N GLY A 57 -0.55 -17.23 14.13
CA GLY A 57 -0.38 -17.75 15.49
C GLY A 57 -0.55 -19.27 15.58
N GLY A 58 -0.08 -19.86 16.67
CA GLY A 58 -0.33 -21.26 17.02
C GLY A 58 -1.81 -21.53 17.28
N GLY A 59 -2.19 -22.81 17.25
CA GLY A 59 -3.54 -23.25 17.58
C GLY A 59 -3.86 -23.04 19.06
N THR A 60 -5.15 -22.87 19.39
CA THR A 60 -5.60 -22.70 20.79
C THR A 60 -5.74 -24.02 21.55
N ASP A 61 -5.06 -25.07 21.09
CA ASP A 61 -4.99 -26.38 21.73
C ASP A 61 -3.99 -26.40 22.91
N SER A 62 -3.11 -25.41 22.98
CA SER A 62 -2.15 -25.20 24.06
C SER A 62 -2.58 -24.09 25.00
N TYR A 63 -2.26 -24.21 26.30
CA TYR A 63 -2.51 -23.17 27.31
C TYR A 63 -1.80 -21.84 26.98
N SER A 64 -0.71 -21.91 26.22
CA SER A 64 0.02 -20.74 25.70
C SER A 64 0.30 -20.96 24.21
N PRO A 65 -0.60 -20.56 23.30
CA PRO A 65 -0.37 -20.66 21.87
C PRO A 65 0.82 -19.77 21.45
N GLY A 66 1.63 -20.27 20.53
CA GLY A 66 2.74 -19.48 19.97
C GLY A 66 2.22 -18.25 19.23
N ASN A 67 2.94 -17.13 19.33
CA ASN A 67 2.62 -15.94 18.54
C ASN A 67 3.09 -16.12 17.09
N GLY A 68 2.37 -15.51 16.15
CA GLY A 68 2.82 -15.41 14.77
C GLY A 68 4.06 -14.51 14.65
N GLY A 69 4.89 -14.79 13.64
CA GLY A 69 6.05 -13.94 13.35
C GLY A 69 5.63 -12.53 12.91
N ASN A 70 6.47 -11.52 13.20
CA ASN A 70 6.25 -10.18 12.67
C ASN A 70 6.54 -10.12 11.17
N GLY A 71 5.95 -9.14 10.48
CA GLY A 71 6.31 -8.81 9.11
C GLY A 71 7.65 -8.08 9.00
N GLY A 72 8.25 -8.10 7.82
CA GLY A 72 9.45 -7.31 7.50
C GLY A 72 9.12 -5.85 7.17
N TYR A 73 10.11 -4.95 7.22
CA TYR A 73 10.00 -3.59 6.71
C TYR A 73 11.01 -3.37 5.57
N ALA A 74 10.56 -2.72 4.50
CA ALA A 74 11.43 -2.26 3.42
C ALA A 74 11.04 -0.85 2.98
N GLU A 75 12.02 -0.04 2.62
CA GLU A 75 11.78 1.25 2.00
C GLU A 75 12.71 1.50 0.82
N GLY A 76 12.23 2.27 -0.15
CA GLY A 76 13.01 2.65 -1.32
C GLY A 76 12.41 3.85 -2.03
N THR A 77 13.27 4.56 -2.76
CA THR A 77 12.87 5.66 -3.64
C THR A 77 12.99 5.18 -5.08
N PHE A 78 11.97 5.42 -5.89
CA PHE A 78 11.86 4.93 -7.25
C PHE A 78 11.53 6.07 -8.20
N THR A 79 12.25 6.14 -9.32
CA THR A 79 11.89 7.01 -10.44
C THR A 79 10.68 6.41 -11.15
N VAL A 80 9.69 7.25 -11.44
CA VAL A 80 8.43 6.87 -12.13
C VAL A 80 8.11 7.88 -13.23
N ASN A 81 7.21 7.52 -14.13
CA ASN A 81 6.65 8.45 -15.10
C ASN A 81 5.23 8.86 -14.70
N PRO A 82 4.84 10.13 -14.90
CA PRO A 82 3.46 10.55 -14.75
C PRO A 82 2.52 9.69 -15.61
N GLY A 83 1.46 9.15 -14.99
CA GLY A 83 0.49 8.27 -15.65
C GLY A 83 0.80 6.77 -15.58
N ASP A 84 1.95 6.36 -15.04
CA ASP A 84 2.23 4.93 -14.82
C ASP A 84 1.15 4.30 -13.93
N ASN A 85 0.68 3.11 -14.28
CA ASN A 85 -0.29 2.36 -13.49
C ASN A 85 0.41 1.26 -12.70
N LEU A 86 0.51 1.44 -11.39
CA LEU A 86 1.19 0.51 -10.49
C LEU A 86 0.19 -0.47 -9.89
N SER A 87 0.50 -1.76 -9.99
CA SER A 87 -0.22 -2.82 -9.30
C SER A 87 0.36 -3.01 -7.90
N ILE A 88 -0.50 -2.97 -6.89
CA ILE A 88 -0.14 -3.01 -5.48
C ILE A 88 -0.62 -4.32 -4.88
N TYR A 89 0.36 -5.12 -4.49
CA TYR A 89 0.17 -6.41 -3.84
C TYR A 89 0.38 -6.22 -2.35
N VAL A 90 -0.70 -6.30 -1.56
CA VAL A 90 -0.62 -6.30 -0.11
C VAL A 90 -0.83 -7.71 0.37
N GLY A 91 0.10 -8.19 1.19
CA GLY A 91 0.06 -9.55 1.71
C GLY A 91 -1.05 -9.79 2.73
N GLN A 92 -1.60 -11.00 2.76
CA GLN A 92 -2.51 -11.42 3.82
C GLN A 92 -1.69 -11.83 5.05
N GLY A 93 -2.08 -11.36 6.23
CA GLY A 93 -1.59 -11.91 7.49
C GLY A 93 -1.88 -13.41 7.62
N GLY A 94 -1.00 -14.11 8.32
CA GLY A 94 -1.18 -15.53 8.59
C GLY A 94 -2.41 -15.80 9.46
N LEU A 95 -2.96 -17.01 9.32
CA LEU A 95 -4.16 -17.44 10.06
C LEU A 95 -3.75 -18.20 11.32
N PRO A 96 -4.56 -18.18 12.39
CA PRO A 96 -4.29 -19.00 13.57
C PRO A 96 -4.32 -20.49 13.22
N GLY A 97 -3.55 -21.29 13.97
CA GLY A 97 -3.63 -22.74 13.93
C GLY A 97 -5.01 -23.26 14.37
N VAL A 98 -5.31 -24.51 14.01
CA VAL A 98 -6.61 -25.13 14.31
C VAL A 98 -6.64 -25.59 15.78
N PRO A 99 -7.74 -25.34 16.54
CA PRO A 99 -7.89 -25.87 17.89
C PRO A 99 -8.10 -27.38 17.90
N CYS A 100 -7.63 -28.04 18.96
CA CYS A 100 -8.03 -29.38 19.37
C CYS A 100 -7.83 -30.49 18.31
N ALA A 101 -6.87 -30.33 17.39
CA ALA A 101 -6.53 -31.35 16.41
C ALA A 101 -5.26 -32.11 16.85
N SER A 102 -5.36 -33.43 17.05
CA SER A 102 -4.16 -34.26 17.21
C SER A 102 -3.31 -34.17 15.93
N ASN A 103 -2.07 -33.67 16.04
CA ASN A 103 -1.21 -33.32 14.89
C ASN A 103 -1.72 -32.12 14.05
N GLY A 104 -2.42 -31.16 14.66
CA GLY A 104 -2.82 -29.92 13.98
C GLY A 104 -1.62 -29.20 13.38
N ALA A 105 -1.67 -28.89 12.08
CA ALA A 105 -0.65 -28.07 11.45
C ALA A 105 -0.66 -26.66 12.07
N GLY A 106 0.52 -26.03 12.14
CA GLY A 106 0.62 -24.63 12.52
C GLY A 106 -0.24 -23.73 11.63
N GLY A 107 -0.55 -22.52 12.12
CA GLY A 107 -1.27 -21.52 11.35
C GLY A 107 -0.62 -21.24 10.00
N LEU A 108 -1.42 -21.00 8.95
CA LEU A 108 -0.88 -20.63 7.65
C LEU A 108 -0.02 -19.37 7.79
N GLY A 109 1.18 -19.37 7.20
CA GLY A 109 2.03 -18.18 7.13
C GLY A 109 1.35 -17.05 6.38
N GLY A 110 1.75 -15.81 6.68
CA GLY A 110 1.39 -14.67 5.83
C GLY A 110 2.07 -14.81 4.46
N TRP A 111 1.41 -14.35 3.40
CA TRP A 111 1.94 -14.34 2.04
C TRP A 111 2.08 -12.91 1.57
N GLY A 112 3.15 -12.60 0.83
CA GLY A 112 3.43 -11.25 0.31
C GLY A 112 4.90 -10.94 0.32
#